data_AF-A0A4Y6PYW4-F1
#
_entry.id   AF-A0A4Y6PYW4-F1
#
_cell.length_a   1.000
_cell.length_b   1.000
_cell.length_c   1.000
_cell.angle_alpha   90.00
_cell.angle_beta   90.00
_cell.angle_gamma   90.00
#
_symmetry.space_group_name_H-M   'P 1'
#
loop_
_entity.id
_entity.type
_entity.pdbx_description
1 polymer ?
#
loop_
_entity_poly.entity_id
_entity_poly.type
_entity_poly.pdbx_seq_one_letter_code
_entity_poly.pdbx_strand_id
1 'polypeptide(L)'
;MIKLVVKTPNDGELQTICTREYNEASFVMPEPRNVLSIPNEEGEDETRYYVENVIHHLADDQPELQLVVRDEEEVLRQVRQQRQQQMRQMQQLQQSQGGQGGGNPFSKGGNSGNNSPFSL
;
A
#
# COMPACT_ATOMS: atom_id res chain seq x y z
N MET A 1 -17.79 -17.77 21.82
CA MET A 1 -16.86 -17.98 20.68
C MET A 1 -17.10 -16.86 19.70
N ILE A 2 -16.04 -16.33 19.09
CA ILE A 2 -16.11 -15.27 18.08
C ILE A 2 -15.89 -15.92 16.71
N LYS A 3 -16.82 -15.70 15.79
CA LYS A 3 -16.71 -16.18 14.41
C LYS A 3 -16.09 -15.10 13.53
N LEU A 4 -14.91 -15.35 13.01
CA LEU A 4 -14.21 -14.50 12.06
C LEU A 4 -14.49 -14.98 10.63
N VAL A 5 -15.13 -14.15 9.82
CA VAL A 5 -15.37 -14.42 8.40
C VAL A 5 -14.49 -13.50 7.57
N VAL A 6 -13.55 -14.09 6.82
CA VAL A 6 -12.67 -13.31 5.96
C VAL A 6 -13.24 -13.30 4.55
N LYS A 7 -13.39 -12.10 3.99
CA LYS A 7 -13.95 -11.87 2.66
C LYS A 7 -13.00 -11.06 1.80
N THR A 8 -12.94 -11.40 0.52
CA THR A 8 -12.23 -10.63 -0.51
C THR A 8 -13.24 -10.03 -1.48
N PRO A 9 -13.03 -8.80 -1.98
CA PRO A 9 -13.85 -8.26 -3.06
C PRO A 9 -13.59 -9.02 -4.37
N ASN A 10 -14.64 -9.52 -4.99
CA ASN A 10 -14.59 -10.20 -6.30
C ASN A 10 -15.78 -9.71 -7.16
N ASP A 11 -15.50 -9.07 -8.29
CA ASP A 11 -16.49 -8.57 -9.25
C ASP A 11 -17.67 -7.76 -8.65
N GLY A 12 -17.39 -6.98 -7.60
CA GLY A 12 -18.39 -6.13 -6.93
C GLY A 12 -19.17 -6.81 -5.81
N GLU A 13 -18.92 -8.10 -5.56
CA GLU A 13 -19.46 -8.85 -4.43
C GLU A 13 -18.35 -9.21 -3.42
N LEU A 14 -18.73 -9.49 -2.17
CA LEU A 14 -17.80 -9.95 -1.13
C LEU A 14 -17.83 -11.48 -1.05
N GLN A 15 -16.75 -12.13 -1.50
CA GLN A 15 -16.61 -13.58 -1.47
C GLN A 15 -15.88 -14.02 -0.18
N THR A 16 -16.47 -14.97 0.56
CA THR A 16 -15.81 -15.57 1.72
C THR A 16 -14.66 -16.46 1.28
N ILE A 17 -13.46 -16.21 1.83
CA ILE A 17 -12.25 -17.02 1.56
C ILE A 17 -11.90 -17.94 2.73
N CYS A 18 -12.25 -17.57 3.96
CA CYS A 18 -12.14 -18.47 5.10
C CYS A 18 -13.07 -18.05 6.25
N THR A 19 -13.40 -19.02 7.11
CA THR A 19 -14.09 -18.77 8.38
C THR A 19 -13.30 -19.43 9.49
N ARG A 20 -13.11 -18.71 10.61
CA ARG A 20 -12.39 -19.21 11.78
C ARG A 20 -13.14 -18.90 13.05
N GLU A 21 -13.10 -19.83 13.98
CA GLU A 21 -13.71 -19.66 15.29
C GLU A 21 -12.61 -19.48 16.33
N TYR A 22 -12.73 -18.41 17.10
CA TYR A 22 -11.81 -18.09 18.18
C TYR A 22 -12.52 -18.16 19.52
N ASN A 23 -11.81 -18.68 20.52
CA ASN A 23 -12.19 -18.46 21.90
C ASN A 23 -11.97 -16.98 22.24
N GLU A 24 -12.94 -16.38 22.92
CA GLU A 24 -12.94 -14.94 23.23
C GLU A 24 -11.68 -14.51 23.98
N ALA A 25 -11.19 -15.34 24.90
CA ALA A 25 -9.97 -15.11 25.68
C ALA A 25 -8.67 -15.09 24.86
N SER A 26 -8.68 -15.66 23.64
CA SER A 26 -7.50 -15.75 22.77
C SER A 26 -7.60 -14.85 21.52
N PHE A 27 -8.72 -14.16 21.34
CA PHE A 27 -8.97 -13.38 20.14
C PHE A 27 -8.33 -11.99 20.24
N VAL A 28 -7.36 -11.72 19.36
CA VAL A 28 -6.85 -10.36 19.14
C VAL A 28 -7.58 -9.79 17.95
N MET A 29 -8.27 -8.67 18.14
CA MET A 29 -9.04 -8.02 17.08
C MET A 29 -8.10 -7.46 16.01
N PRO A 30 -8.23 -7.88 14.75
CA PRO A 30 -7.42 -7.31 13.66
C PRO A 30 -7.79 -5.85 13.44
N GLU A 31 -6.79 -4.99 13.23
CA GLU A 31 -7.02 -3.58 12.90
C GLU A 31 -6.96 -3.35 11.38
N PRO A 32 -7.69 -2.36 10.85
CA PRO A 32 -7.53 -1.93 9.48
C PRO A 32 -6.09 -1.52 9.18
N ARG A 33 -5.64 -1.74 7.95
CA ARG A 33 -4.28 -1.47 7.45
C ARG A 33 -3.19 -2.39 7.95
N ASN A 34 -3.52 -3.39 8.75
CA ASN A 34 -2.58 -4.43 9.14
C ASN A 34 -2.56 -5.57 8.12
N VAL A 35 -1.45 -6.31 8.09
CA VAL A 35 -1.31 -7.53 7.30
C VAL A 35 -1.65 -8.72 8.19
N LEU A 36 -2.51 -9.60 7.69
CA LEU A 36 -2.96 -10.82 8.35
C LEU A 36 -2.49 -12.03 7.52
N SER A 37 -1.78 -12.95 8.17
CA SER A 37 -1.46 -14.25 7.57
C SER A 37 -2.62 -15.22 7.78
N ILE A 38 -3.11 -15.81 6.69
CA ILE A 38 -4.14 -16.85 6.72
C ILE A 38 -3.50 -18.13 6.19
N PRO A 39 -3.32 -19.16 7.04
CA PRO A 39 -3.00 -20.50 6.58
C PRO A 39 -4.00 -20.97 5.51
N ASN A 40 -3.47 -21.45 4.38
CA ASN A 40 -4.28 -22.11 3.36
C ASN A 40 -4.87 -23.41 3.90
N GLU A 41 -5.98 -23.87 3.32
CA GLU A 41 -6.65 -25.12 3.73
C GLU A 41 -5.74 -26.36 3.59
N GLU A 42 -4.72 -26.28 2.73
CA GLU A 42 -3.72 -27.32 2.51
C GLU A 42 -2.56 -27.27 3.52
N GLY A 43 -2.53 -26.28 4.41
CA GLY A 43 -1.68 -26.25 5.61
C GLY A 43 -0.19 -25.99 5.39
N GLU A 44 0.30 -25.96 4.15
CA GLU A 44 1.74 -25.79 3.86
C GLU A 44 2.15 -24.34 3.58
N ASP A 45 1.24 -23.51 3.02
CA ASP A 45 1.51 -22.11 2.68
C ASP A 45 0.56 -21.15 3.42
N GLU A 46 1.12 -20.06 3.96
CA GLU A 46 0.36 -18.93 4.50
C GLU A 46 0.21 -17.85 3.43
N THR A 47 -1.03 -17.48 3.11
CA THR A 47 -1.29 -16.33 2.23
C THR A 47 -1.45 -15.07 3.08
N ARG A 48 -0.79 -13.98 2.67
CA ARG A 48 -0.83 -12.70 3.37
C ARG A 48 -1.86 -11.77 2.75
N TYR A 49 -2.72 -11.24 3.61
CA TYR A 49 -3.78 -10.34 3.20
C TYR A 49 -3.70 -9.02 3.94
N TYR A 50 -3.92 -7.93 3.22
CA TYR A 50 -4.08 -6.60 3.77
C TYR A 50 -5.53 -6.38 4.21
N VAL A 51 -5.74 -6.00 5.48
CA VAL A 51 -7.07 -5.70 6.01
C VAL A 51 -7.51 -4.31 5.54
N GLU A 52 -8.50 -4.25 4.65
CA GLU A 52 -9.08 -2.98 4.20
C GLU A 52 -10.10 -2.45 5.20
N ASN A 53 -10.96 -3.32 5.71
CA ASN A 53 -12.03 -2.93 6.61
C ASN A 53 -12.42 -4.06 7.59
N VAL A 54 -12.97 -3.65 8.74
CA VAL A 54 -13.46 -4.56 9.78
C VAL A 54 -14.92 -4.22 10.06
N ILE A 55 -15.82 -5.14 9.70
CA ILE A 55 -17.26 -5.00 9.88
C ILE A 55 -17.67 -5.82 11.09
N HIS A 56 -18.27 -5.16 12.08
CA HIS A 56 -18.70 -5.79 13.32
C HIS A 56 -20.18 -6.15 13.21
N HIS A 57 -20.50 -7.44 13.24
CA HIS A 57 -21.85 -7.93 13.42
C HIS A 57 -22.00 -8.50 14.83
N LEU A 58 -22.42 -7.63 15.74
CA LEU A 58 -22.77 -8.01 17.10
C LEU A 58 -24.22 -8.50 17.09
N ALA A 59 -24.43 -9.79 16.84
CA ALA A 59 -25.65 -10.45 17.30
C ALA A 59 -25.38 -10.95 18.72
N ASP A 60 -26.27 -10.65 19.68
CA ASP A 60 -26.08 -10.94 21.11
C ASP A 60 -25.87 -12.43 21.42
N ASP A 61 -26.26 -13.31 20.50
CA ASP A 61 -26.17 -14.76 20.56
C ASP A 61 -25.00 -15.35 19.75
N GLN A 62 -24.50 -14.65 18.72
CA GLN A 62 -23.38 -15.09 17.88
C GLN A 62 -22.55 -13.89 17.38
N PRO A 63 -21.47 -13.50 18.10
CA PRO A 63 -20.61 -12.43 17.63
C PRO A 63 -19.88 -12.86 16.35
N GLU A 64 -20.19 -12.18 15.24
CA GLU A 64 -19.56 -12.37 13.93
C GLU A 64 -18.74 -11.13 13.56
N LEU A 65 -17.47 -11.33 13.23
CA LEU A 65 -16.60 -10.28 12.73
C LEU A 65 -16.27 -10.58 11.27
N GLN A 66 -16.59 -9.67 10.36
CA GLN A 66 -16.24 -9.80 8.95
C GLN A 66 -15.03 -8.93 8.65
N LEU A 67 -13.94 -9.56 8.17
CA LEU A 67 -12.78 -8.86 7.65
C LEU A 67 -12.90 -8.76 6.14
N VAL A 68 -12.87 -7.53 5.62
CA VAL A 68 -12.67 -7.31 4.18
C VAL A 68 -11.19 -7.16 3.95
N VAL A 69 -10.63 -8.07 3.16
CA VAL A 69 -9.19 -8.16 2.91
C VAL A 69 -8.90 -8.16 1.42
N ARG A 70 -7.68 -7.78 1.06
CA ARG A 70 -7.13 -7.91 -0.29
C ARG A 70 -5.75 -8.53 -0.24
N ASP A 71 -5.32 -9.12 -1.34
CA ASP A 71 -3.97 -9.69 -1.44
C ASP A 71 -2.90 -8.61 -1.20
N GLU A 72 -1.92 -8.90 -0.33
CA GLU A 72 -0.81 -7.99 -0.04
C GLU A 72 -0.05 -7.58 -1.31
N GLU A 73 0.21 -8.52 -2.22
CA GLU A 73 0.96 -8.25 -3.45
C GLU A 73 0.19 -7.31 -4.39
N GLU A 74 -1.13 -7.48 -4.46
CA GLU A 74 -2.00 -6.63 -5.27
C GLU A 74 -1.98 -5.18 -4.75
N VAL A 75 -2.11 -5.01 -3.43
CA VAL A 75 -2.06 -3.69 -2.78
C VAL A 75 -0.68 -3.05 -2.96
N LEU A 76 0.40 -3.80 -2.77
CA LEU A 76 1.77 -3.31 -2.98
C LEU A 76 1.99 -2.87 -4.42
N ARG A 77 1.49 -3.63 -5.40
CA ARG A 77 1.55 -3.28 -6.82
C ARG A 77 0.80 -1.97 -7.11
N GLN A 78 -0.39 -1.82 -6.56
CA GLN A 78 -1.22 -0.61 -6.73
C GLN A 78 -0.53 0.64 -6.15
N VAL A 79 0.03 0.55 -4.94
CA VAL A 79 0.75 1.66 -4.30
C VAL A 79 2.00 2.04 -5.11
N ARG A 80 2.76 1.06 -5.61
CA ARG A 80 3.93 1.32 -6.46
C ARG A 80 3.53 2.05 -7.75
N GLN A 81 2.47 1.62 -8.41
CA GLN A 81 1.97 2.26 -9.63
C GLN A 81 1.51 3.70 -9.37
N GLN A 82 0.75 3.94 -8.30
CA GLN A 82 0.28 5.27 -7.92
C GLN A 82 1.46 6.23 -7.67
N ARG A 83 2.49 5.78 -6.95
CA ARG A 83 3.71 6.58 -6.70
C ARG A 83 4.44 6.92 -8.00
N GLN A 84 4.57 5.96 -8.92
CA GLN A 84 5.20 6.22 -10.23
C GLN A 84 4.40 7.20 -11.09
N GLN A 85 3.07 7.20 -11.01
CA GLN A 85 2.24 8.17 -11.71
C GLN A 85 2.37 9.57 -11.12
N GLN A 86 2.36 9.70 -9.79
CA GLN A 86 2.57 10.99 -9.09
C GLN A 86 3.94 11.59 -9.43
N MET A 87 5.01 10.78 -9.43
CA MET A 87 6.35 11.22 -9.81
C MET A 87 6.41 11.74 -11.25
N ARG A 88 5.77 11.04 -12.20
CA ARG A 88 5.70 11.48 -13.60
C ARG A 88 4.94 12.80 -13.74
N GLN A 89 3.83 12.97 -13.03
CA GLN A 89 3.05 14.21 -13.02
C GLN A 89 3.87 15.39 -12.48
N MET A 90 4.64 15.19 -11.41
CA MET A 90 5.52 16.23 -10.86
C MET A 90 6.67 16.60 -11.80
N GLN A 91 7.29 15.64 -12.49
CA GLN A 91 8.33 15.93 -13.49
C GLN A 91 7.79 16.75 -14.66
N GLN A 92 6.58 16.44 -15.14
CA GLN A 92 5.93 17.23 -16.20
C GLN A 92 5.60 18.64 -15.73
N LEU A 93 5.11 18.81 -14.51
CA LEU A 93 4.86 20.13 -13.92
C LEU A 93 6.16 20.93 -13.79
N GLN A 94 7.24 20.30 -13.31
CA GLN A 94 8.56 20.95 -13.20
C GLN A 94 9.13 21.35 -14.57
N GLN A 95 8.95 20.53 -15.61
CA GLN A 95 9.36 20.88 -16.97
C GLN A 95 8.48 21.96 -17.60
N SER A 96 7.17 21.95 -17.32
CA SER A 96 6.24 22.99 -17.78
C SER A 96 6.43 24.34 -17.08
N GLN A 97 6.92 24.33 -15.83
CA GLN A 97 7.25 25.55 -15.08
C GLN A 97 8.71 26.00 -15.32
N GLY A 98 9.60 25.10 -15.75
CA GLY A 98 10.97 25.40 -16.19
C GLY A 98 11.08 25.91 -17.64
N GLY A 99 10.00 25.85 -18.43
CA GLY A 99 9.97 26.33 -19.81
C GLY A 99 9.73 27.84 -19.98
N GLN A 100 9.46 28.57 -18.90
CA GLN A 100 9.13 30.00 -18.98
C GLN A 100 9.69 30.79 -17.79
N GLY A 101 11.01 30.71 -17.58
CA GLY A 101 11.70 31.59 -16.62
C GLY A 101 13.06 31.06 -16.21
N GLY A 102 14.12 31.44 -16.92
CA GLY A 102 15.47 31.14 -16.46
C GLY A 102 16.58 31.26 -17.48
N GLY A 103 16.52 32.25 -18.37
CA GLY A 103 17.76 32.72 -18.98
C GLY A 103 18.69 33.18 -17.86
N ASN A 104 19.87 32.55 -17.76
CA ASN A 104 20.94 33.05 -16.90
C ASN A 104 21.33 34.46 -17.38
N PRO A 105 21.17 35.53 -16.59
CA PRO A 105 21.74 36.84 -16.93
C PRO A 105 23.28 36.85 -16.79
N PHE A 106 23.88 35.76 -16.31
CA PHE A 106 25.33 35.60 -16.16
C PHE A 106 26.03 34.94 -17.37
N SER A 107 25.33 34.74 -18.49
CA SER A 107 25.99 34.47 -19.79
C SER A 107 26.58 35.76 -20.38
N LYS A 108 27.49 36.41 -19.64
CA LYS A 108 28.63 37.14 -20.20
C LYS A 108 29.81 36.19 -20.01
N GLY A 109 30.36 35.61 -21.08
CA GLY A 109 31.43 36.28 -21.81
C GLY A 109 32.75 35.90 -21.12
N GLY A 110 33.53 35.04 -21.78
CA GLY A 110 34.62 34.30 -21.16
C GLY A 110 35.78 35.12 -20.63
N ASN A 111 36.68 34.44 -19.92
CA ASN A 111 38.10 34.71 -20.02
C ASN A 111 38.92 33.47 -19.63
N SER A 112 39.94 33.22 -20.43
CA SER A 112 41.05 32.30 -20.19
C SER A 112 41.73 32.50 -18.84
N GLY A 113 42.30 31.42 -18.30
CA GLY A 113 43.23 31.42 -17.18
C GLY A 113 43.14 30.11 -16.42
N ASN A 114 43.64 29.00 -16.98
CA ASN A 114 45.01 28.55 -16.76
C ASN A 114 45.41 28.55 -15.26
N ASN A 115 45.16 27.43 -14.58
CA ASN A 115 46.10 26.83 -13.62
C ASN A 115 45.55 25.47 -13.14
N SER A 116 45.92 24.40 -13.88
CA SER A 116 46.29 23.13 -13.23
C SER A 116 47.64 23.33 -12.53
N PRO A 117 48.17 22.37 -11.75
CA PRO A 117 47.59 21.23 -11.02
C PRO A 117 48.13 21.18 -9.56
N PHE A 118 47.67 20.23 -8.74
CA PHE A 118 48.20 19.80 -7.41
C PHE A 118 47.49 20.29 -6.12
N SER A 119 47.12 19.28 -5.30
CA SER A 119 47.10 19.24 -3.81
C SER A 119 45.93 19.94 -3.11
N LEU A 120 45.20 19.34 -2.16
CA LEU A 120 45.35 18.19 -1.25
C LEU A 120 43.97 17.54 -1.01
#